data_AF-A0AAW6PWZ3-F1
#
_entry.id   AF-A0AAW6PWZ3-F1
#
_cell.length_a   1.000
_cell.length_b   1.000
_cell.length_c   1.000
_cell.angle_alpha   90.00
_cell.angle_beta   90.00
_cell.angle_gamma   90.00
#
_symmetry.space_group_name_H-M   'P 1'
#
loop_
_entity.id
_entity.type
_entity.pdbx_description
1 polymer ?
#
loop_
_entity_poly.entity_id
_entity_poly.type
_entity_poly.pdbx_seq_one_letter_code
_entity_poly.pdbx_strand_id
1 'polypeptide(L)'
;AADWQAVRVERRPVLRDGLVDAAEVVVTPDQPLGVWHLQGVELAPVLRKIRSGRPVEAVLSGLEGEQQRMVRRWLMEQGLA
;
A
#
# COMPACT_ATOMS: atom_id res chain seq x y z
N ALA A 1 9.90 -15.51 -0.78
CA ALA A 1 10.71 -14.34 -1.15
C ALA A 1 9.75 -13.18 -1.42
N ALA A 2 10.15 -11.95 -1.15
CA ALA A 2 9.35 -10.78 -1.54
C ALA A 2 9.28 -10.72 -3.08
N ASP A 3 8.08 -10.50 -3.62
CA ASP A 3 7.84 -10.41 -5.07
C ASP A 3 6.87 -9.26 -5.36
N TRP A 4 7.43 -8.17 -5.88
CA TRP A 4 6.66 -6.97 -6.21
C TRP A 4 5.57 -7.25 -7.26
N GLN A 5 5.77 -8.23 -8.14
CA GLN A 5 4.79 -8.60 -9.16
C GLN A 5 3.60 -9.36 -8.57
N ALA A 6 3.78 -10.00 -7.41
CA ALA A 6 2.70 -10.67 -6.69
C ALA A 6 1.79 -9.71 -5.91
N VAL A 7 2.20 -8.45 -5.73
CA VAL A 7 1.40 -7.42 -5.06
C VAL A 7 0.20 -7.04 -5.95
N ARG A 8 -1.00 -7.00 -5.40
CA ARG A 8 -2.23 -6.71 -6.16
C ARG A 8 -3.09 -5.68 -5.45
N VAL A 9 -3.83 -4.88 -6.21
CA VAL A 9 -4.89 -4.02 -5.67
C VAL A 9 -6.21 -4.72 -5.93
N GLU A 10 -6.95 -4.99 -4.86
CA GLU A 10 -8.25 -5.68 -4.93
C GLU A 10 -9.28 -4.94 -4.08
N ARG A 11 -10.55 -5.10 -4.42
CA ARG A 11 -11.66 -4.54 -3.63
C ARG A 11 -12.14 -5.57 -2.61
N ARG A 12 -12.04 -5.24 -1.33
CA ARG A 12 -12.27 -6.15 -0.20
C ARG A 12 -12.99 -5.44 0.96
N PRO A 13 -13.65 -6.18 1.86
CA PRO A 13 -14.22 -5.60 3.08
C PRO A 13 -13.10 -5.11 4.01
N VAL A 14 -13.28 -3.93 4.59
CA VAL A 14 -12.39 -3.31 5.59
C VAL A 14 -13.20 -2.83 6.78
N LEU A 15 -12.57 -2.77 7.96
CA LEU A 15 -13.16 -2.11 9.11
C LEU A 15 -12.85 -0.61 9.05
N ARG A 16 -13.90 0.21 8.94
CA ARG A 16 -13.84 1.67 9.00
C ARG A 16 -14.82 2.14 10.06
N ASP A 17 -14.32 2.81 11.09
CA ASP A 17 -15.15 3.40 12.16
C ASP A 17 -16.13 2.40 12.82
N GLY A 18 -15.69 1.14 12.97
CA GLY A 18 -16.50 0.06 13.54
C GLY A 18 -17.52 -0.57 12.59
N LEU A 19 -17.55 -0.14 11.32
CA LEU A 19 -18.40 -0.68 10.27
C LEU A 19 -17.57 -1.43 9.22
N VAL A 20 -18.22 -2.33 8.49
CA VAL A 20 -17.61 -3.06 7.37
C VAL A 20 -17.95 -2.35 6.06
N ASP A 21 -16.93 -1.81 5.39
CA ASP A 21 -17.06 -1.13 4.10
C ASP A 21 -16.27 -1.85 3.01
N ALA A 22 -16.69 -1.70 1.75
CA ALA A 22 -15.89 -2.14 0.61
C ALA A 22 -14.87 -1.05 0.24
N ALA A 23 -13.58 -1.37 0.35
CA ALA A 23 -12.49 -0.48 -0.04
C ALA A 23 -11.43 -1.21 -0.87
N GLU A 24 -10.52 -0.45 -1.45
CA GLU A 24 -9.39 -1.01 -2.16
C GLU A 24 -8.24 -1.28 -1.20
N VAL A 25 -7.76 -2.51 -1.22
CA VAL A 25 -6.67 -2.98 -0.36
C VAL A 25 -5.55 -3.54 -1.22
N VAL A 26 -4.35 -3.58 -0.64
CA VAL A 26 -3.18 -4.15 -1.27
C VAL A 26 -2.96 -5.56 -0.74
N VAL A 27 -3.17 -6.55 -1.61
CA VAL A 27 -3.00 -7.98 -1.31
C VAL A 27 -1.58 -8.39 -1.67
N THR A 28 -0.95 -9.08 -0.74
CA THR A 28 0.40 -9.66 -0.89
C THR A 28 0.34 -11.14 -0.49
N PRO A 29 1.29 -11.99 -0.92
CA PRO A 29 1.26 -13.41 -0.58
C PRO A 29 1.22 -13.69 0.93
N ASP A 30 1.88 -12.85 1.74
CA ASP A 30 1.91 -12.90 3.20
C ASP A 30 0.70 -12.23 3.86
N GLN A 31 -0.03 -11.37 3.14
CA GLN A 31 -1.22 -10.68 3.64
C GLN A 31 -2.41 -10.93 2.71
N PRO A 32 -2.97 -12.16 2.74
CA PRO A 32 -3.99 -12.59 1.80
C PRO A 32 -5.33 -11.88 1.99
N LEU A 33 -5.58 -11.24 3.14
CA LEU A 33 -6.77 -10.39 3.36
C LEU A 33 -6.59 -8.98 2.77
N GLY A 34 -5.34 -8.55 2.58
CA GLY A 34 -4.95 -7.25 2.07
C GLY A 34 -4.79 -6.17 3.15
N VAL A 35 -3.95 -5.19 2.83
CA VAL A 35 -3.67 -4.01 3.66
C VAL A 35 -4.39 -2.81 3.07
N TRP A 36 -5.29 -2.20 3.84
CA TRP A 36 -5.99 -1.00 3.40
C TRP A 36 -5.10 0.24 3.53
N HIS A 37 -4.58 0.51 4.73
CA HIS A 37 -3.73 1.67 4.99
C HIS A 37 -2.60 1.38 5.99
N LEU A 38 -1.54 2.18 5.92
CA LEU A 38 -0.48 2.25 6.94
C LEU A 38 -0.52 3.63 7.58
N GLN A 39 -0.79 3.71 8.88
CA GLN A 39 -0.89 4.98 9.63
C GLN A 39 -1.76 6.04 8.91
N GLY A 40 -2.93 5.63 8.42
CA GLY A 40 -3.87 6.49 7.70
C GLY A 40 -3.53 6.72 6.22
N VAL A 41 -2.42 6.20 5.69
CA VAL A 41 -2.09 6.27 4.27
C VAL A 41 -2.67 5.06 3.53
N GLU A 42 -3.69 5.28 2.71
CA GLU A 42 -4.20 4.25 1.82
C GLU A 42 -3.13 3.80 0.81
N LEU A 43 -2.88 2.50 0.73
CA LEU A 43 -1.80 1.97 -0.09
C LEU A 43 -2.17 1.85 -1.58
N ALA A 44 -3.44 1.62 -1.91
CA ALA A 44 -3.87 1.46 -3.30
C ALA A 44 -3.55 2.69 -4.17
N PRO A 45 -3.83 3.95 -3.75
CA PRO A 45 -3.41 5.13 -4.50
C PRO A 45 -1.89 5.28 -4.64
N VAL A 46 -1.11 4.89 -3.64
CA VAL A 46 0.36 4.93 -3.67
C VAL A 46 0.87 3.97 -4.76
N LEU A 47 0.38 2.72 -4.74
CA LEU A 47 0.76 1.70 -5.72
C LEU A 47 0.44 2.10 -7.15
N ARG A 48 -0.75 2.69 -7.38
CA ARG A 48 -1.13 3.16 -8.73
C ARG A 48 -0.17 4.21 -9.27
N LYS A 49 0.23 5.18 -8.44
CA LYS A 49 1.18 6.22 -8.84
C LYS A 49 2.55 5.64 -9.18
N ILE A 50 3.04 4.68 -8.39
CA ILE A 50 4.31 4.01 -8.68
C ILE A 50 4.20 3.20 -9.98
N ARG A 51 3.12 2.42 -10.15
CA ARG A 51 2.88 1.61 -11.35
C ARG A 51 2.65 2.44 -12.61
N SER A 52 2.19 3.68 -12.48
CA SER A 52 2.10 4.61 -13.61
C SER A 52 3.46 5.19 -14.02
N GLY A 53 4.57 4.72 -13.43
CA GLY A 53 5.92 5.17 -13.72
C GLY A 53 6.38 6.41 -12.94
N ARG A 54 5.62 6.88 -11.95
CA ARG A 54 6.12 7.98 -11.10
C ARG A 54 7.25 7.45 -10.19
N PRO A 55 8.36 8.20 -10.04
CA PRO A 55 9.43 7.83 -9.11
C PRO A 55 8.90 7.67 -7.68
N VAL A 56 9.38 6.65 -6.97
CA VAL A 56 8.92 6.33 -5.60
C VAL A 56 9.10 7.55 -4.70
N GLU A 57 10.25 8.22 -4.77
CA GLU A 57 10.58 9.41 -4.00
C GLU A 57 9.55 10.53 -4.22
N ALA A 58 9.11 10.74 -5.47
CA ALA A 58 8.12 11.75 -5.83
C ALA A 58 6.68 11.38 -5.44
N VAL A 59 6.40 10.10 -5.22
CA VAL A 59 5.13 9.64 -4.65
C VAL A 59 5.12 9.84 -3.13
N LEU A 60 6.24 9.53 -2.48
CA LEU A 60 6.37 9.57 -1.02
C LEU A 60 6.61 10.98 -0.46
N SER A 61 7.14 11.92 -1.26
CA SER A 61 7.42 13.30 -0.82
C SER A 61 6.19 14.11 -0.39
N GLY A 62 4.98 13.64 -0.74
CA GLY A 62 3.72 14.26 -0.32
C GLY A 62 3.15 13.71 0.99
N LEU A 63 3.84 12.76 1.63
CA LEU A 63 3.43 12.17 2.91
C LEU A 63 4.16 12.85 4.07
N GLU A 64 3.57 12.77 5.27
CA GLU A 64 4.25 13.22 6.48
C GLU A 64 5.48 12.34 6.79
N GLY A 65 6.48 12.88 7.49
CA GLY A 65 7.78 12.21 7.62
C GLY A 65 7.73 10.81 8.23
N GLU A 66 6.82 10.54 9.18
CA GLU A 66 6.64 9.18 9.73
C GLU A 66 5.94 8.24 8.75
N GLN A 67 4.85 8.70 8.14
CA GLN A 67 4.13 7.98 7.11
C GLN A 67 5.04 7.62 5.93
N GLN A 68 5.85 8.56 5.48
CA GLN A 68 6.86 8.37 4.44
C GLN A 68 7.81 7.23 4.79
N ARG A 69 8.40 7.24 6.00
CA ARG A 69 9.34 6.19 6.43
C ARG A 69 8.65 4.82 6.48
N MET A 70 7.43 4.77 7.01
CA MET A 70 6.69 3.51 7.15
C MET A 70 6.30 2.92 5.79
N VAL A 71 5.73 3.74 4.90
CA VAL A 71 5.37 3.30 3.55
C VAL A 71 6.60 2.89 2.76
N ARG A 72 7.72 3.63 2.86
CA ARG A 72 8.99 3.24 2.22
C ARG A 72 9.46 1.87 2.69
N ARG A 73 9.46 1.63 4.01
CA ARG A 73 9.84 0.34 4.59
C ARG A 73 8.96 -0.78 4.08
N TRP A 74 7.65 -0.60 4.12
CA TRP A 74 6.70 -1.60 3.66
C TRP A 74 6.89 -1.93 2.17
N LEU A 75 7.12 -0.94 1.31
CA LEU A 75 7.42 -1.16 -0.12
C LEU A 75 8.68 -2.01 -0.33
N MET A 76 9.75 -1.74 0.43
CA MET A 76 10.98 -2.55 0.38
C MET A 76 10.73 -4.00 0.83
N GLU A 77 9.91 -4.19 1.87
CA GLU A 77 9.51 -5.52 2.34
C GLU A 77 8.70 -6.29 1.29
N GLN A 78 8.00 -5.59 0.38
CA GLN A 78 7.32 -6.19 -0.77
C GLN A 78 8.22 -6.43 -1.99
N GLY A 79 9.51 -6.09 -1.91
CA GLY A 79 10.48 -6.32 -2.98
C GLY A 79 10.55 -5.19 -4.02
N LEU A 80 10.02 -4.01 -3.72
CA LEU A 80 10.26 -2.81 -4.52
C LEU A 80 11.63 -2.21 -4.11
N ALA A 81 12.63 -2.42 -4.96
CA ALA A 81 13.99 -1.88 -4.81
C ALA A 81 14.18 -0.58 -5.59
#